data_AF-A0A1V5IYA8-F1
#
_entry.id   AF-A0A1V5IYA8-F1
#
_cell.length_a   1.000
_cell.length_b   1.000
_cell.length_c   1.000
_cell.angle_alpha   90.00
_cell.angle_beta   90.00
_cell.angle_gamma   90.00
#
_symmetry.space_group_name_H-M   'P 1'
#
loop_
_entity.id
_entity.type
_entity.pdbx_description
1 polymer ?
#
loop_
_entity_poly.entity_id
_entity_poly.type
_entity_poly.pdbx_seq_one_letter_code
_entity_poly.pdbx_strand_id
1 'polypeptide(L)'
;MKAIPVEVKDVITILNLPADMADNPIFSEHEALVMCRMAEITIDDDYNEAVEGDLEAGDPLYVAFRYSYAFLLLESVAEFLNLKTLGEGIVKSIGLDSSTTELLTGAEIEAFKAELEIRALTLLKGFLNEEGLARMYELKPRAARLIRVGVI
;
A
#
# COMPACT_ATOMS: atom_id res chain seq x y z
N MET A 1 20.62 7.29 -4.44
CA MET A 1 19.37 7.92 -4.00
C MET A 1 18.78 7.07 -2.89
N LYS A 2 18.16 7.70 -1.89
CA LYS A 2 17.49 6.97 -0.81
C LYS A 2 16.20 6.33 -1.30
N ALA A 3 15.89 5.13 -0.84
CA ALA A 3 14.67 4.43 -1.24
C ALA A 3 13.43 4.97 -0.53
N ILE A 4 13.55 5.24 0.77
CA ILE A 4 12.47 5.74 1.64
C ILE A 4 13.00 6.78 2.67
N PRO A 5 12.16 7.71 3.16
CA PRO A 5 10.79 7.96 2.74
C PRO A 5 10.72 8.50 1.30
N VAL A 6 9.59 8.25 0.64
CA VAL A 6 9.33 8.75 -0.71
C VAL A 6 8.53 10.03 -0.62
N GLU A 7 8.99 11.07 -1.32
CA GLU A 7 8.28 12.35 -1.44
C GLU A 7 6.82 12.14 -1.89
N VAL A 8 5.86 12.83 -1.28
CA VAL A 8 4.43 12.66 -1.57
C VAL A 8 4.13 12.80 -3.06
N LYS A 9 4.70 13.80 -3.74
CA LYS A 9 4.55 13.98 -5.20
C LYS A 9 4.97 12.74 -6.02
N ASP A 10 6.00 12.04 -5.56
CA ASP A 10 6.51 10.84 -6.22
C ASP A 10 5.60 9.65 -5.90
N VAL A 11 5.06 9.56 -4.68
CA VAL A 11 4.01 8.57 -4.32
C VAL A 11 2.78 8.74 -5.21
N ILE A 12 2.28 9.97 -5.35
CA ILE A 12 1.15 10.29 -6.25
C ILE A 12 1.44 9.83 -7.67
N THR A 13 2.65 10.07 -8.17
CA THR A 13 3.08 9.64 -9.50
C THR A 13 3.18 8.12 -9.63
N ILE A 14 3.81 7.45 -8.67
CA ILE A 14 3.99 5.98 -8.63
C ILE A 14 2.64 5.26 -8.67
N LEU A 15 1.68 5.76 -7.91
CA LEU A 15 0.36 5.16 -7.76
C LEU A 15 -0.65 5.65 -8.81
N ASN A 16 -0.23 6.56 -9.70
CA ASN A 16 -1.07 7.17 -10.72
C ASN A 16 -2.35 7.81 -10.11
N LEU A 17 -2.16 8.56 -9.01
CA LEU A 17 -3.21 9.31 -8.34
C LEU A 17 -3.34 10.72 -8.95
N PRO A 18 -4.50 11.39 -8.80
CA PRO A 18 -4.67 12.78 -9.21
C PRO A 18 -3.61 13.71 -8.61
N ALA A 19 -3.04 14.59 -9.45
CA ALA A 19 -1.89 15.42 -9.07
C ALA A 19 -2.19 16.40 -7.91
N ASP A 20 -3.44 16.83 -7.78
CA ASP A 20 -3.94 17.69 -6.71
C ASP A 20 -3.97 17.00 -5.33
N MET A 21 -3.92 15.66 -5.28
CA MET A 21 -3.77 14.94 -4.01
C MET A 21 -2.42 15.19 -3.34
N ALA A 22 -1.41 15.66 -4.07
CA ALA A 22 -0.09 15.96 -3.52
C ALA A 22 -0.13 17.07 -2.44
N ASP A 23 -1.14 17.95 -2.48
CA ASP A 23 -1.32 19.03 -1.52
C ASP A 23 -2.11 18.58 -0.26
N ASN A 24 -2.56 17.33 -0.20
CA ASN A 24 -3.31 16.82 0.94
C ASN A 24 -2.35 16.47 2.10
N PRO A 25 -2.39 17.20 3.24
CA PRO A 25 -1.41 17.03 4.31
C PRO A 25 -1.42 15.65 4.96
N ILE A 26 -2.51 14.89 4.79
CA ILE A 26 -2.66 13.58 5.41
C ILE A 26 -1.60 12.57 4.96
N PHE A 27 -1.11 12.68 3.72
CA PHE A 27 0.00 11.84 3.26
C PHE A 27 1.25 12.09 4.11
N SER A 28 1.60 13.35 4.38
CA SER A 28 2.74 13.65 5.25
C SER A 28 2.49 13.31 6.73
N GLU A 29 1.25 13.41 7.21
CA GLU A 29 0.89 13.06 8.60
C GLU A 29 1.04 11.56 8.89
N HIS A 30 0.91 10.71 7.86
CA HIS A 30 0.99 9.25 7.99
C HIS A 30 2.38 8.66 7.69
N GLU A 31 3.34 9.48 7.21
CA GLU A 31 4.70 9.03 6.89
C GLU A 31 5.37 8.29 8.06
N ALA A 32 5.32 8.85 9.27
CA ALA A 32 5.97 8.25 10.43
C ALA A 32 5.37 6.86 10.77
N LEU A 33 4.06 6.67 10.58
CA LEU A 33 3.40 5.39 10.81
C LEU A 33 3.84 4.34 9.78
N VAL A 34 3.96 4.75 8.52
CA VAL A 34 4.45 3.87 7.45
C VAL A 34 5.91 3.49 7.67
N MET A 35 6.75 4.45 8.06
CA MET A 35 8.16 4.20 8.35
C MET A 35 8.34 3.23 9.51
N CYS A 36 7.57 3.37 10.59
CA CYS A 36 7.55 2.41 11.70
C CYS A 36 7.11 1.02 11.24
N ARG A 37 6.01 0.94 10.47
CA ARG A 37 5.50 -0.34 9.98
C ARG A 37 6.50 -1.04 9.05
N MET A 38 7.19 -0.29 8.20
CA MET A 38 8.24 -0.86 7.34
C MET A 38 9.40 -1.41 8.19
N ALA A 39 9.86 -0.66 9.19
CA ALA A 39 10.90 -1.14 10.11
C ALA A 39 10.49 -2.46 10.81
N GLU A 40 9.24 -2.57 11.24
CA GLU A 40 8.71 -3.75 11.93
C GLU A 40 8.65 -5.01 11.05
N ILE A 41 8.41 -4.88 9.74
CA ILE A 41 8.15 -6.03 8.85
C ILE A 41 9.34 -6.41 7.95
N THR A 42 10.39 -5.61 7.91
CA THR A 42 11.58 -5.86 7.08
C THR A 42 12.80 -6.26 7.91
N ILE A 43 13.82 -6.80 7.26
CA ILE A 43 15.11 -7.09 7.87
C ILE A 43 15.81 -5.76 8.21
N ASP A 44 16.34 -5.64 9.43
CA ASP A 44 16.94 -4.40 9.95
C ASP A 44 18.02 -3.81 9.03
N ASP A 45 18.94 -4.64 8.52
CA ASP A 45 20.02 -4.20 7.64
C ASP A 45 19.47 -3.64 6.31
N ASP A 46 18.49 -4.31 5.70
CA ASP A 46 17.86 -3.85 4.46
C ASP A 46 17.05 -2.57 4.68
N TYR A 47 16.37 -2.45 5.82
CA TYR A 47 15.67 -1.23 6.20
C TYR A 47 16.62 -0.04 6.36
N ASN A 48 17.69 -0.23 7.12
CA ASN A 48 18.69 0.82 7.36
C ASN A 48 19.34 1.26 6.03
N GLU A 49 19.68 0.31 5.15
CA GLU A 49 20.19 0.61 3.82
C GLU A 49 19.15 1.36 2.96
N ALA A 50 17.87 1.03 3.06
CA ALA A 50 16.81 1.74 2.34
C ALA A 50 16.65 3.22 2.77
N VAL A 51 16.88 3.50 4.06
CA VAL A 51 16.73 4.84 4.68
C VAL A 51 17.98 5.71 4.52
N GLU A 52 19.16 5.10 4.65
CA GLU A 52 20.43 5.81 4.73
C GLU A 52 21.30 5.65 3.49
N GLY A 53 21.17 4.52 2.78
CA GLY A 53 21.99 4.14 1.65
C GLY A 53 21.81 5.01 0.41
N ASP A 54 22.89 5.18 -0.35
CA ASP A 54 22.90 5.87 -1.64
C ASP A 54 22.75 4.85 -2.77
N LEU A 55 21.53 4.42 -3.02
CA LEU A 55 21.22 3.31 -3.93
C LEU A 55 21.07 3.76 -5.39
N GLU A 56 21.32 2.87 -6.34
CA GLU A 56 21.03 3.13 -7.75
C GLU A 56 19.54 2.94 -8.07
N ALA A 57 19.01 3.68 -9.05
CA ALA A 57 17.59 3.65 -9.41
C ALA A 57 17.06 2.27 -9.89
N GLY A 58 17.97 1.35 -10.24
CA GLY A 58 17.66 -0.02 -10.65
C GLY A 58 18.00 -1.09 -9.60
N ASP A 59 18.49 -0.70 -8.43
CA ASP A 59 18.79 -1.63 -7.35
C ASP A 59 17.48 -2.31 -6.87
N PRO A 60 17.44 -3.65 -6.75
CA PRO A 60 16.25 -4.35 -6.26
C PRO A 60 15.74 -3.85 -4.90
N LEU A 61 16.62 -3.48 -3.97
CA LEU A 61 16.26 -2.93 -2.66
C LEU A 61 15.63 -1.54 -2.83
N TYR A 62 16.23 -0.68 -3.65
CA TYR A 62 15.68 0.63 -3.97
C TYR A 62 14.27 0.53 -4.53
N VAL A 63 14.07 -0.32 -5.55
CA VAL A 63 12.77 -0.50 -6.20
C VAL A 63 11.76 -1.11 -5.23
N ALA A 64 12.12 -2.15 -4.49
CA ALA A 64 11.19 -2.80 -3.58
C ALA A 64 10.70 -1.84 -2.48
N PHE A 65 11.61 -1.18 -1.77
CA PHE A 65 11.25 -0.30 -0.67
C PHE A 65 10.48 0.94 -1.15
N ARG A 66 10.90 1.56 -2.26
CA ARG A 66 10.25 2.76 -2.81
C ARG A 66 8.79 2.50 -3.18
N TYR A 67 8.51 1.41 -3.89
CA TYR A 67 7.15 1.11 -4.32
C TYR A 67 6.29 0.56 -3.18
N SER A 68 6.86 -0.22 -2.26
CA SER A 68 6.14 -0.68 -1.07
C SER A 68 5.76 0.45 -0.14
N TYR A 69 6.65 1.43 0.07
CA TYR A 69 6.32 2.64 0.81
C TYR A 69 5.12 3.37 0.20
N ALA A 70 5.11 3.55 -1.13
CA ALA A 70 3.98 4.18 -1.81
C ALA A 70 2.66 3.45 -1.55
N PHE A 71 2.63 2.12 -1.71
CA PHE A 71 1.43 1.32 -1.44
C PHE A 71 0.99 1.39 0.02
N LEU A 72 1.91 1.28 0.97
CA LEU A 72 1.60 1.36 2.41
C LEU A 72 1.13 2.76 2.82
N LEU A 73 1.65 3.82 2.19
CA LEU A 73 1.19 5.16 2.45
C LEU A 73 -0.25 5.38 1.98
N LEU A 74 -0.60 4.90 0.78
CA LEU A 74 -1.99 4.94 0.32
C LEU A 74 -2.90 4.09 1.19
N GLU A 75 -2.45 2.90 1.61
CA GLU A 75 -3.20 2.04 2.53
C GLU A 75 -3.52 2.76 3.84
N SER A 76 -2.54 3.47 4.41
CA SER A 76 -2.67 4.19 5.67
C SER A 76 -3.66 5.36 5.59
N VAL A 77 -3.79 6.02 4.44
CA VAL A 77 -4.66 7.19 4.27
C VAL A 77 -6.01 6.89 3.60
N ALA A 78 -6.21 5.69 3.04
CA ALA A 78 -7.34 5.36 2.18
C ALA A 78 -8.72 5.65 2.82
N GLU A 79 -8.87 5.37 4.12
CA GLU A 79 -10.11 5.62 4.85
C GLU A 79 -10.46 7.11 4.95
N PHE A 80 -9.45 7.98 5.00
CA PHE A 80 -9.63 9.43 5.15
C PHE A 80 -9.81 10.16 3.82
N LEU A 81 -9.27 9.61 2.72
CA LEU A 81 -9.58 10.10 1.37
C LEU A 81 -11.09 9.99 1.08
N ASN A 82 -11.76 9.02 1.70
CA ASN A 82 -13.21 8.87 1.65
C ASN A 82 -13.96 9.81 2.62
N LEU A 83 -13.29 10.43 3.61
CA LEU A 83 -13.91 11.33 4.60
C LEU A 83 -13.90 12.81 4.19
N LYS A 84 -12.95 13.26 3.34
CA LYS A 84 -12.97 14.61 2.76
C LYS A 84 -14.06 14.81 1.71
N THR A 85 -14.87 13.80 1.49
CA THR A 85 -15.74 13.67 0.35
C THR A 85 -17.15 13.26 0.78
N LEU A 86 -17.79 14.13 1.55
CA LEU A 86 -19.24 14.33 1.41
C LEU A 86 -19.54 14.77 -0.05
N GLY A 87 -19.34 13.87 -1.03
CA GLY A 87 -19.57 14.10 -2.47
C GLY A 87 -18.64 13.37 -3.47
N GLU A 88 -17.38 13.10 -3.15
CA GLU A 88 -16.32 12.76 -4.16
C GLU A 88 -15.33 11.63 -3.76
N GLY A 89 -15.72 10.66 -2.92
CA GLY A 89 -14.82 9.59 -2.46
C GLY A 89 -14.24 8.74 -3.60
N ILE A 90 -13.51 7.66 -3.29
CA ILE A 90 -12.88 6.84 -4.33
C ILE A 90 -13.96 6.33 -5.30
N VAL A 91 -13.96 6.90 -6.51
CA VAL A 91 -15.05 6.76 -7.48
C VAL A 91 -15.04 5.34 -8.01
N LYS A 92 -16.08 4.57 -7.67
CA LYS A 92 -16.27 3.20 -8.15
C LYS A 92 -16.65 3.17 -9.63
N SER A 93 -17.53 4.07 -10.06
CA SER A 93 -17.92 4.28 -11.46
C SER A 93 -18.56 5.65 -11.65
N ILE A 94 -18.53 6.17 -12.89
CA ILE A 94 -19.21 7.42 -13.28
C ILE A 94 -20.41 7.02 -14.16
N GLY A 95 -21.63 7.39 -13.74
CA GLY A 95 -22.83 7.25 -14.57
C GLY A 95 -22.74 8.10 -15.85
N LEU A 96 -23.41 7.67 -16.92
CA LEU A 96 -23.38 8.28 -18.26
C LEU A 96 -23.76 9.78 -18.28
N ASP A 97 -24.39 10.26 -17.22
CA ASP A 97 -24.95 11.59 -17.00
C ASP A 97 -24.29 12.36 -15.83
N SER A 98 -23.16 11.91 -15.29
CA SER A 98 -22.39 12.57 -14.21
C SER A 98 -23.17 12.88 -12.91
N SER A 99 -24.37 12.29 -12.75
CA SER A 99 -25.30 12.58 -11.65
C SER A 99 -25.15 11.65 -10.44
N THR A 100 -24.38 10.57 -10.56
CA THR A 100 -24.20 9.56 -9.51
C THR A 100 -22.73 9.23 -9.33
N THR A 101 -22.15 9.62 -8.20
CA THR A 101 -20.83 9.17 -7.73
C THR A 101 -21.03 8.07 -6.70
N GLU A 102 -20.64 6.84 -7.03
CA GLU A 102 -20.66 5.72 -6.07
C GLU A 102 -19.35 5.69 -5.29
N LEU A 103 -19.45 5.79 -3.97
CA LEU A 103 -18.33 5.72 -3.04
C LEU A 103 -18.12 4.29 -2.55
N LEU A 104 -16.89 3.97 -2.15
CA LEU A 104 -16.61 2.70 -1.47
C LEU A 104 -17.29 2.64 -0.11
N THR A 105 -17.94 1.52 0.17
CA THR A 105 -18.40 1.14 1.51
C THR A 105 -17.21 0.81 2.42
N GLY A 106 -17.42 0.79 3.74
CA GLY A 106 -16.36 0.42 4.69
C GLY A 106 -15.74 -0.96 4.41
N ALA A 107 -16.54 -1.94 3.99
CA ALA A 107 -16.04 -3.26 3.62
C ALA A 107 -15.18 -3.23 2.34
N GLU A 108 -15.53 -2.39 1.36
CA GLU A 108 -14.75 -2.21 0.14
C GLU A 108 -13.43 -1.47 0.42
N ILE A 109 -13.42 -0.52 1.36
CA ILE A 109 -12.19 0.16 1.82
C ILE A 109 -11.24 -0.84 2.46
N GLU A 110 -11.74 -1.69 3.36
CA GLU A 110 -10.90 -2.71 4.02
C GLU A 110 -10.34 -3.73 3.01
N ALA A 111 -11.14 -4.14 2.02
CA ALA A 111 -10.66 -5.00 0.95
C ALA A 111 -9.58 -4.29 0.09
N PHE A 112 -9.77 -3.02 -0.25
CA PHE A 112 -8.80 -2.22 -0.99
C PHE A 112 -7.49 -2.05 -0.21
N LYS A 113 -7.56 -1.71 1.07
CA LYS A 113 -6.40 -1.61 1.98
C LYS A 113 -5.62 -2.93 2.03
N ALA A 114 -6.33 -4.06 2.16
CA ALA A 114 -5.70 -5.38 2.14
C ALA A 114 -4.99 -5.67 0.80
N GLU A 115 -5.55 -5.28 -0.34
CA GLU A 115 -4.89 -5.43 -1.65
C GLU A 115 -3.61 -4.59 -1.76
N LEU A 116 -3.64 -3.35 -1.26
CA LEU A 116 -2.45 -2.48 -1.23
C LEU A 116 -1.36 -3.08 -0.35
N GLU A 117 -1.72 -3.58 0.84
CA GLU A 117 -0.78 -4.24 1.75
C GLU A 117 -0.17 -5.50 1.11
N ILE A 118 -0.98 -6.35 0.49
CA ILE A 118 -0.47 -7.55 -0.20
C ILE A 118 0.52 -7.19 -1.32
N ARG A 119 0.27 -6.12 -2.07
CA ARG A 119 1.20 -5.65 -3.12
C ARG A 119 2.51 -5.19 -2.52
N ALA A 120 2.48 -4.38 -1.46
CA ALA A 120 3.67 -3.91 -0.76
C ALA A 120 4.51 -5.08 -0.21
N LEU A 121 3.87 -6.03 0.48
CA LEU A 121 4.55 -7.20 1.02
C LEU A 121 5.12 -8.12 -0.07
N THR A 122 4.42 -8.23 -1.21
CA THR A 122 4.90 -9.04 -2.34
C THR A 122 6.17 -8.46 -2.95
N LEU A 123 6.26 -7.13 -3.08
CA LEU A 123 7.46 -6.43 -3.55
C LEU A 123 8.62 -6.57 -2.56
N LEU A 124 8.33 -6.49 -1.26
CA LEU A 124 9.32 -6.64 -0.20
C LEU A 124 9.71 -8.10 0.08
N LYS A 125 9.14 -9.11 -0.59
CA LYS A 125 9.26 -10.52 -0.19
C LYS A 125 10.69 -11.00 0.11
N GLY A 126 11.69 -10.50 -0.62
CA GLY A 126 13.11 -10.85 -0.40
C GLY A 126 13.77 -10.16 0.80
N PHE A 127 13.13 -9.13 1.36
CA PHE A 127 13.60 -8.22 2.41
C PHE A 127 12.70 -8.25 3.65
N LEU A 128 11.64 -9.08 3.65
CA LEU A 128 10.76 -9.25 4.80
C LEU A 128 11.44 -10.09 5.89
N ASN A 129 11.20 -9.72 7.14
CA ASN A 129 11.53 -10.56 8.29
C ASN A 129 10.42 -11.61 8.52
N GLU A 130 10.52 -12.37 9.62
CA GLU A 130 9.53 -13.41 9.95
C GLU A 130 8.11 -12.86 10.14
N GLU A 131 7.97 -11.68 10.77
CA GLU A 131 6.69 -11.02 11.00
C GLU A 131 6.06 -10.55 9.68
N GLY A 132 6.84 -9.90 8.82
CA GLY A 132 6.40 -9.48 7.50
C GLY A 132 5.98 -10.67 6.62
N LEU A 133 6.73 -11.77 6.64
CA LEU A 133 6.38 -13.00 5.93
C LEU A 133 5.09 -13.61 6.48
N ALA A 134 4.93 -13.67 7.81
CA ALA A 134 3.71 -14.16 8.45
C ALA A 134 2.49 -13.34 8.02
N ARG A 135 2.58 -12.01 8.09
CA ARG A 135 1.53 -11.09 7.65
C ARG A 135 1.16 -11.28 6.19
N MET A 136 2.15 -11.45 5.32
CA MET A 136 1.91 -11.73 3.89
C MET A 136 1.13 -13.04 3.69
N TYR A 137 1.40 -14.08 4.49
CA TYR A 137 0.70 -15.36 4.40
C TYR A 137 -0.72 -15.32 4.98
N GLU A 138 -0.96 -14.50 6.00
CA GLU A 138 -2.29 -14.29 6.57
C GLU A 138 -3.24 -13.61 5.59
N LEU A 139 -2.73 -12.62 4.85
CA LEU A 139 -3.52 -11.84 3.90
C LEU A 139 -3.80 -12.57 2.58
N LYS A 140 -2.98 -13.54 2.20
CA LYS A 140 -3.24 -14.33 0.99
C LYS A 140 -4.47 -15.21 1.21
N PRO A 141 -5.46 -15.17 0.30
CA PRO A 141 -6.61 -16.07 0.39
C PRO A 141 -6.08 -17.51 0.40
N ARG A 142 -6.32 -18.25 1.49
CA ARG A 142 -6.09 -19.69 1.50
C ARG A 142 -6.96 -20.27 0.39
N ALA A 143 -6.34 -20.82 -0.65
CA ALA A 143 -7.07 -21.60 -1.63
C ALA A 143 -7.93 -22.61 -0.86
N ALA A 144 -9.25 -22.59 -1.07
CA ALA A 144 -10.15 -23.52 -0.43
C ALA A 144 -9.61 -24.93 -0.66
N ARG A 145 -9.24 -25.64 0.41
CA ARG A 145 -8.85 -27.04 0.28
C ARG A 145 -10.04 -27.74 -0.34
N LEU A 146 -9.89 -28.25 -1.56
CA LEU A 146 -10.84 -29.19 -2.14
C LEU A 146 -10.88 -30.39 -1.20
N ILE A 147 -11.87 -30.43 -0.32
CA ILE A 147 -12.18 -31.62 0.46
C ILE A 147 -12.70 -32.63 -0.56
N ARG A 148 -11.83 -33.53 -1.03
CA ARG A 148 -12.28 -34.73 -1.73
C ARG A 148 -13.00 -35.59 -0.70
N VAL A 149 -14.31 -35.43 -0.62
CA VAL A 149 -15.17 -36.40 0.06
C VAL A 149 -15.09 -37.66 -0.79
N GLY A 150 -14.30 -38.64 -0.33
CA GLY A 150 -14.32 -39.98 -0.89
C GLY A 150 -15.73 -40.54 -0.69
N VAL A 151 -16.41 -40.83 -1.79
CA VAL A 151 -17.64 -41.64 -1.76
C VAL A 151 -17.19 -43.05 -1.42
N ILE A 152 -17.60 -43.55 -0.25
CA ILE A 152 -17.48 -44.95 0.17
C ILE A 152 -18.78 -45.66 -0.21
#